data_AF-A0A943AV61-F1
#
_entry.id   AF-A0A943AV61-F1
#
_cell.length_a   1.000
_cell.length_b   1.000
_cell.length_c   1.000
_cell.angle_alpha   90.00
_cell.angle_beta   90.00
_cell.angle_gamma   90.00
#
_symmetry.space_group_name_H-M   'P 1'
#
loop_
_entity.id
_entity.type
_entity.pdbx_description
1 polymer ?
#
loop_
_entity_poly.entity_id
_entity_poly.type
_entity_poly.pdbx_seq_one_letter_code
_entity_poly.pdbx_strand_id
1 'polypeptide(L)'
;MSEPLRTVNVGLIGLGTVGGGVARLINSHHDEYLAAYGIDLKLTRACALAWEQAEAAGIEREAFTSDWHDVVSDPAVDIVVELIGGEHPATEIFTTAFENGKHVVSANKALLGRHVETLAEKARACGVQIKCEASCGGGIPIVSTLEHDLVGNKILTIAGILNGTTNYILSRMDAEGADYADVLADAQAKGYAEADPSADVDGFDAASKTAILASIGFGTRVTTDDVYQQGIRTIGAEDIAQARELGYTIKLLGIARNTDTGVDVRVHPTLIPADHMLAKVNGAMNAVYVVGDAVGETMFYGAGAGSFPTASAVVGDILSLSEQISRGVAPLPEIEPYGHNLAFKPMDELQTKYYVRLKVADRVGALSETVNIFAKHNISISLINQVEDGKSGVSDACSVIFLTHRALEKDVQAAAAELASVDCVAEVANVLRIEDVEAWTEGVMAN
;
A
#
# COMPACT_ATOMS: atom_id res chain seq x y z
N MET A 1 19.95 -29.82 -24.46
CA MET A 1 18.60 -29.53 -23.97
C MET A 1 18.37 -30.53 -22.85
N SER A 2 18.32 -30.06 -21.59
CA SER A 2 17.89 -30.92 -20.47
C SER A 2 16.47 -31.40 -20.75
N GLU A 3 16.16 -32.66 -20.45
CA GLU A 3 14.79 -33.14 -20.53
C GLU A 3 13.87 -32.23 -19.68
N PRO A 4 12.65 -31.93 -20.14
CA PRO A 4 11.72 -31.13 -19.36
C PRO A 4 11.45 -31.82 -18.03
N LEU A 5 11.79 -31.09 -16.97
CA LEU A 5 11.46 -31.39 -15.59
C LEU A 5 9.94 -31.16 -15.48
N ARG A 6 9.14 -32.22 -15.39
CA ARG A 6 7.67 -32.28 -15.15
C ARG A 6 6.87 -30.96 -15.40
N THR A 7 5.89 -30.99 -16.30
CA THR A 7 4.90 -29.90 -16.48
C THR A 7 4.26 -29.49 -15.14
N VAL A 8 4.28 -28.19 -14.85
CA VAL A 8 3.63 -27.58 -13.68
C VAL A 8 2.29 -26.99 -14.10
N ASN A 9 1.22 -27.48 -13.47
CA ASN A 9 -0.15 -27.15 -13.85
C ASN A 9 -0.72 -26.06 -12.95
N VAL A 10 -1.23 -25.01 -13.59
CA VAL A 10 -1.80 -23.85 -12.94
C VAL A 10 -3.31 -23.85 -13.11
N GLY A 11 -4.03 -23.64 -12.01
CA GLY A 11 -5.46 -23.41 -11.97
C GLY A 11 -5.76 -21.95 -11.63
N LEU A 12 -6.44 -21.23 -12.52
CA LEU A 12 -6.68 -19.79 -12.38
C LEU A 12 -8.13 -19.51 -11.95
N ILE A 13 -8.34 -18.75 -10.88
CA ILE A 13 -9.67 -18.36 -10.39
C ILE A 13 -9.79 -16.84 -10.44
N GLY A 14 -10.65 -16.34 -11.33
CA GLY A 14 -10.79 -14.92 -11.63
C GLY A 14 -10.06 -14.55 -12.93
N LEU A 15 -10.82 -14.26 -13.99
CA LEU A 15 -10.33 -13.86 -15.32
C LEU A 15 -10.67 -12.39 -15.64
N GLY A 16 -10.62 -11.52 -14.62
CA GLY A 16 -10.71 -10.08 -14.81
C GLY A 16 -9.44 -9.49 -15.44
N THR A 17 -9.22 -8.19 -15.25
CA THR A 17 -8.07 -7.46 -15.80
C THR A 17 -6.72 -8.12 -15.50
N VAL A 18 -6.50 -8.55 -14.25
CA VAL A 18 -5.23 -9.21 -13.85
C VAL A 18 -5.20 -10.66 -14.34
N GLY A 19 -6.24 -11.45 -14.09
CA GLY A 19 -6.27 -12.86 -14.47
C GLY A 19 -6.12 -13.09 -15.98
N GLY A 20 -6.78 -12.28 -16.81
CA GLY A 20 -6.56 -12.31 -18.25
C GLY A 20 -5.13 -11.93 -18.65
N GLY A 21 -4.48 -11.02 -17.90
CA GLY A 21 -3.07 -10.70 -18.06
C GLY A 21 -2.15 -11.88 -17.74
N VAL A 22 -2.42 -12.59 -16.64
CA VAL A 22 -1.68 -13.79 -16.22
C VAL A 22 -1.81 -14.88 -17.27
N ALA A 23 -3.03 -15.16 -17.74
CA ALA A 23 -3.28 -16.16 -18.77
C ALA A 23 -2.49 -15.86 -20.05
N ARG A 24 -2.54 -14.61 -20.51
CA ARG A 24 -1.78 -14.17 -21.69
C ARG A 24 -0.28 -14.30 -21.50
N LEU A 25 0.28 -13.88 -20.36
CA LEU A 25 1.72 -13.97 -20.10
C LEU A 25 2.23 -15.41 -20.07
N ILE A 26 1.48 -16.32 -19.44
CA ILE A 26 1.85 -17.75 -19.43
C ILE A 26 1.84 -18.30 -20.85
N ASN A 27 0.79 -18.03 -21.63
CA ASN A 27 0.67 -18.54 -22.99
C ASN A 27 1.69 -17.91 -23.95
N SER A 28 1.94 -16.60 -23.86
CA SER A 28 2.79 -15.89 -24.81
C SER A 28 4.28 -16.12 -24.59
N HIS A 29 4.71 -16.34 -23.34
CA HIS A 29 6.12 -16.52 -22.98
C HIS A 29 6.47 -17.97 -22.63
N HIS A 30 5.55 -18.92 -22.85
CA HIS A 30 5.74 -20.34 -22.56
C HIS A 30 7.12 -20.86 -23.02
N ASP A 31 7.45 -20.67 -24.29
CA ASP A 31 8.70 -21.18 -24.88
C ASP A 31 9.95 -20.51 -24.27
N GLU A 32 9.85 -19.25 -23.86
CA GLU A 32 10.93 -18.52 -23.19
C GLU A 32 11.13 -19.04 -21.76
N TYR A 33 10.05 -19.29 -21.01
CA TYR A 33 10.14 -19.87 -19.66
C TYR A 33 10.73 -21.28 -19.70
N LEU A 34 10.29 -22.10 -20.67
CA LEU A 34 10.83 -23.44 -20.87
C LEU A 34 12.32 -23.40 -21.24
N ALA A 35 12.73 -22.49 -22.13
CA ALA A 35 14.12 -22.37 -22.55
C ALA A 35 15.05 -21.82 -21.46
N ALA A 36 14.59 -20.82 -20.69
CA ALA A 36 15.40 -20.15 -19.69
C ALA A 36 15.48 -20.92 -18.36
N TYR A 37 14.36 -21.49 -17.91
CA TYR A 37 14.24 -22.10 -16.58
C TYR A 37 14.03 -23.61 -16.61
N GLY A 38 13.76 -24.20 -17.78
CA GLY A 38 13.39 -25.62 -17.88
C GLY A 38 12.02 -25.95 -17.27
N ILE A 39 11.17 -24.93 -17.09
CA ILE A 39 9.85 -25.04 -16.48
C ILE A 39 8.79 -24.98 -17.58
N ASP A 40 8.06 -26.08 -17.74
CA ASP A 40 6.89 -26.19 -18.62
C ASP A 40 5.63 -25.80 -17.83
N LEU A 41 5.15 -24.57 -18.02
CA LEU A 41 3.95 -24.04 -17.35
C LEU A 41 2.70 -24.26 -18.21
N LYS A 42 1.65 -24.84 -17.62
CA LYS A 42 0.39 -25.05 -18.31
C LYS A 42 -0.81 -24.56 -17.51
N LEU A 43 -1.66 -23.76 -18.14
CA LEU A 43 -3.00 -23.45 -17.61
C LEU A 43 -3.92 -24.65 -17.85
N THR A 44 -4.25 -25.37 -16.78
CA THR A 44 -5.05 -26.60 -16.86
C THR A 44 -6.51 -26.35 -16.53
N ARG A 45 -6.79 -25.35 -15.70
CA ARG A 45 -8.14 -24.89 -15.37
C ARG A 45 -8.19 -23.37 -15.30
N ALA A 46 -9.30 -22.78 -15.75
CA ALA A 46 -9.61 -21.39 -15.52
C ALA A 46 -11.09 -21.20 -15.14
N CYS A 47 -11.33 -20.54 -14.03
CA CYS A 47 -12.65 -20.26 -13.48
C CYS A 47 -13.02 -18.80 -13.65
N ALA A 48 -14.17 -18.55 -14.27
CA ALA A 48 -14.80 -17.23 -14.36
C ALA A 48 -16.32 -17.35 -14.43
N LEU A 49 -17.02 -16.23 -14.17
CA LEU A 49 -18.48 -16.21 -14.17
C LEU A 49 -19.07 -16.43 -15.58
N ALA A 50 -18.35 -15.99 -16.61
CA ALA A 50 -18.79 -16.04 -17.99
C ALA A 50 -17.68 -16.56 -18.92
N TRP A 51 -18.06 -17.36 -19.91
CA TRP A 51 -17.13 -17.97 -20.87
C TRP A 51 -16.36 -16.91 -21.67
N GLU A 52 -17.03 -15.81 -22.01
CA GLU A 52 -16.50 -14.71 -22.81
C GLU A 52 -15.23 -14.10 -22.16
N GLN A 53 -15.13 -14.14 -20.83
CA GLN A 53 -13.94 -13.69 -20.11
C GLN A 53 -12.75 -14.64 -20.34
N ALA A 54 -13.00 -15.94 -20.38
CA ALA A 54 -12.00 -16.96 -20.64
C ALA A 54 -11.57 -16.97 -22.11
N GLU A 55 -12.53 -16.85 -23.03
CA GLU A 55 -12.25 -16.73 -24.46
C GLU A 55 -11.37 -15.51 -24.77
N ALA A 56 -11.68 -14.34 -24.18
CA ALA A 56 -10.88 -13.12 -24.34
C ALA A 56 -9.46 -13.23 -23.72
N ALA A 57 -9.27 -14.16 -22.77
CA ALA A 57 -7.98 -14.46 -22.17
C ALA A 57 -7.18 -15.53 -22.95
N GLY A 58 -7.76 -16.10 -24.01
CA GLY A 58 -7.13 -17.17 -24.80
C GLY A 58 -7.14 -18.52 -24.09
N ILE A 59 -8.16 -18.78 -23.27
CA ILE A 59 -8.35 -20.07 -22.59
C ILE A 59 -9.19 -20.99 -23.47
N GLU A 60 -8.74 -22.24 -23.62
CA GLU A 60 -9.46 -23.29 -24.34
C GLU A 60 -10.75 -23.70 -23.63
N ARG A 61 -11.76 -24.14 -24.40
CA ARG A 61 -13.10 -24.44 -23.86
C ARG A 61 -13.09 -25.56 -22.82
N GLU A 62 -12.18 -26.51 -22.95
CA GLU A 62 -12.02 -27.67 -22.07
C GLU A 62 -11.37 -27.31 -20.72
N ALA A 63 -10.61 -26.20 -20.67
CA ALA A 63 -10.00 -25.69 -19.44
C ALA A 63 -10.96 -24.79 -18.64
N PHE A 64 -12.01 -24.27 -19.27
CA PHE A 64 -12.96 -23.38 -18.62
C PHE A 64 -13.94 -24.11 -17.69
N THR A 65 -14.19 -23.49 -16.54
CA THR A 65 -15.28 -23.81 -15.63
C THR A 65 -15.89 -22.51 -15.08
N SER A 66 -17.13 -22.59 -14.60
CA SER A 66 -17.75 -21.54 -13.80
C SER A 66 -17.80 -21.87 -12.30
N ASP A 67 -17.25 -23.02 -11.91
CA ASP A 67 -17.19 -23.47 -10.51
C ASP A 67 -15.73 -23.55 -10.06
N TRP A 68 -15.36 -22.76 -9.06
CA TRP A 68 -13.99 -22.73 -8.54
C TRP A 68 -13.62 -24.05 -7.84
N HIS A 69 -14.60 -24.85 -7.39
CA HIS A 69 -14.38 -26.18 -6.84
C HIS A 69 -13.69 -27.10 -7.84
N ASP A 70 -14.03 -27.01 -9.13
CA ASP A 70 -13.38 -27.77 -10.20
C ASP A 70 -11.90 -27.42 -10.36
N VAL A 71 -11.48 -26.22 -9.93
CA VAL A 71 -10.07 -25.79 -9.97
C VAL A 71 -9.31 -26.33 -8.77
N VAL A 72 -9.82 -26.08 -7.56
CA VAL A 72 -9.12 -26.42 -6.31
C VAL A 72 -9.13 -27.91 -5.99
N SER A 73 -10.01 -28.70 -6.61
CA SER A 73 -10.10 -30.16 -6.40
C SER A 73 -9.47 -30.98 -7.53
N ASP A 74 -9.10 -30.37 -8.66
CA ASP A 74 -8.51 -31.09 -9.78
C ASP A 74 -7.13 -31.65 -9.37
N PRO A 75 -6.92 -32.98 -9.36
CA PRO A 75 -5.65 -33.59 -8.96
C PRO A 75 -4.50 -33.24 -9.91
N ALA A 76 -4.77 -32.74 -11.11
CA ALA A 76 -3.75 -32.29 -12.03
C ALA A 76 -3.18 -30.91 -11.67
N VAL A 77 -3.92 -30.05 -10.95
CA VAL A 77 -3.48 -28.68 -10.61
C VAL A 77 -2.48 -28.70 -9.46
N ASP A 78 -1.32 -28.09 -9.67
CA ASP A 78 -0.25 -27.93 -8.68
C ASP A 78 -0.36 -26.61 -7.91
N ILE A 79 -0.67 -25.52 -8.64
CA ILE A 79 -0.74 -24.15 -8.11
C ILE A 79 -2.11 -23.56 -8.44
N VAL A 80 -2.80 -23.05 -7.43
CA VAL A 80 -4.04 -22.28 -7.56
C VAL A 80 -3.70 -20.78 -7.53
N VAL A 81 -4.21 -20.03 -8.50
CA VAL A 81 -4.06 -18.58 -8.58
C VAL A 81 -5.41 -17.94 -8.26
N GLU A 82 -5.51 -17.19 -7.16
CA GLU A 82 -6.74 -16.51 -6.72
C GLU A 82 -6.67 -15.01 -7.02
N LEU A 83 -7.60 -14.52 -7.83
CA LEU A 83 -7.65 -13.12 -8.30
C LEU A 83 -9.08 -12.56 -8.30
N ILE A 84 -9.94 -13.02 -7.40
CA ILE A 84 -11.33 -12.55 -7.28
C ILE A 84 -11.46 -11.37 -6.32
N GLY A 85 -10.55 -11.25 -5.35
CA GLY A 85 -10.62 -10.22 -4.32
C GLY A 85 -11.74 -10.45 -3.30
N GLY A 86 -11.78 -9.60 -2.25
CA GLY A 86 -12.73 -9.75 -1.14
C GLY A 86 -12.40 -10.92 -0.22
N GLU A 87 -13.20 -11.17 0.81
CA GLU A 87 -12.96 -12.24 1.78
C GLU A 87 -13.70 -13.54 1.43
N HIS A 88 -14.91 -13.44 0.89
CA HIS A 88 -15.72 -14.59 0.45
C HIS A 88 -16.02 -14.50 -1.06
N PRO A 89 -15.86 -15.61 -1.82
CA PRO A 89 -15.45 -16.95 -1.41
C PRO A 89 -13.91 -17.17 -1.36
N ALA A 90 -13.10 -16.12 -1.30
CA ALA A 90 -11.63 -16.23 -1.39
C ALA A 90 -11.02 -17.06 -0.24
N THR A 91 -11.54 -16.93 0.98
CA THR A 91 -11.10 -17.72 2.14
C THR A 91 -11.35 -19.22 1.94
N GLU A 92 -12.49 -19.58 1.38
CA GLU A 92 -12.86 -20.96 1.06
C GLU A 92 -12.01 -21.54 -0.07
N ILE A 93 -11.67 -20.72 -1.07
CA ILE A 93 -10.75 -21.08 -2.16
C ILE A 93 -9.38 -21.43 -1.57
N PHE A 94 -8.82 -20.58 -0.72
CA PHE A 94 -7.53 -20.82 -0.08
C PHE A 94 -7.53 -22.11 0.74
N THR A 95 -8.47 -22.22 1.69
CA THR A 95 -8.49 -23.35 2.63
C THR A 95 -8.75 -24.67 1.92
N THR A 96 -9.64 -24.70 0.92
CA THR A 96 -9.88 -25.91 0.11
C THR A 96 -8.69 -26.26 -0.77
N ALA A 97 -7.99 -25.28 -1.36
CA ALA A 97 -6.78 -25.53 -2.14
C ALA A 97 -5.67 -26.15 -1.27
N PHE A 98 -5.47 -25.64 -0.05
CA PHE A 98 -4.50 -26.18 0.90
C PHE A 98 -4.82 -27.62 1.28
N GLU A 99 -6.08 -27.91 1.58
CA GLU A 99 -6.55 -29.26 1.94
C GLU A 99 -6.35 -30.27 0.80
N ASN A 100 -6.33 -29.80 -0.44
CA ASN A 100 -6.03 -30.61 -1.62
C ASN A 100 -4.54 -30.59 -2.01
N GLY A 101 -3.66 -30.09 -1.14
CA GLY A 101 -2.21 -30.09 -1.34
C GLY A 101 -1.72 -29.13 -2.43
N LYS A 102 -2.44 -28.04 -2.67
CA LYS A 102 -2.12 -27.04 -3.70
C LYS A 102 -1.50 -25.79 -3.08
N HIS A 103 -0.46 -25.26 -3.72
CA HIS A 103 0.08 -23.94 -3.39
C HIS A 103 -0.88 -22.85 -3.88
N VAL A 104 -0.90 -21.70 -3.22
CA VAL A 104 -1.77 -20.58 -3.61
C VAL A 104 -0.94 -19.34 -3.92
N VAL A 105 -1.18 -18.75 -5.08
CA VAL A 105 -0.68 -17.43 -5.47
C VAL A 105 -1.85 -16.45 -5.48
N SER A 106 -1.73 -15.27 -4.87
CA SER A 106 -2.84 -14.30 -4.82
C SER A 106 -2.38 -12.85 -4.81
N ALA A 107 -3.25 -11.97 -5.32
CA ALA A 107 -3.11 -10.51 -5.23
C ALA A 107 -4.05 -9.89 -4.17
N ASN A 108 -4.69 -10.71 -3.32
CA ASN A 108 -5.78 -10.28 -2.45
C ASN A 108 -5.29 -9.67 -1.12
N LYS A 109 -4.79 -8.44 -1.22
CA LYS A 109 -4.34 -7.63 -0.09
C LYS A 109 -5.33 -7.50 1.08
N ALA A 110 -6.64 -7.50 0.81
CA ALA A 110 -7.66 -7.30 1.86
C ALA A 110 -7.78 -8.55 2.75
N LEU A 111 -7.85 -9.73 2.13
CA LEU A 111 -7.84 -11.01 2.83
C LEU A 111 -6.51 -11.23 3.57
N LEU A 112 -5.39 -11.02 2.87
CA LEU A 112 -4.06 -11.25 3.43
C LEU A 112 -3.75 -10.27 4.57
N GLY A 113 -4.04 -8.97 4.41
CA GLY A 113 -3.78 -7.97 5.45
C GLY A 113 -4.49 -8.23 6.78
N ARG A 114 -5.60 -8.98 6.78
CA ARG A 114 -6.36 -9.32 8.00
C ARG A 114 -6.13 -10.74 8.49
N HIS A 115 -6.08 -11.71 7.59
CA HIS A 115 -6.24 -13.13 7.92
C HIS A 115 -5.03 -14.00 7.57
N VAL A 116 -3.92 -13.40 7.13
CA VAL A 116 -2.75 -14.17 6.68
C VAL A 116 -2.17 -15.09 7.77
N GLU A 117 -2.28 -14.76 9.06
CA GLU A 117 -1.82 -15.64 10.14
C GLU A 117 -2.55 -16.99 10.07
N THR A 118 -3.87 -16.99 10.19
CA THR A 118 -4.72 -18.19 10.07
C THR A 118 -4.51 -18.94 8.75
N LEU A 119 -4.36 -18.21 7.64
CA LEU A 119 -4.14 -18.83 6.33
C LEU A 119 -2.77 -19.49 6.23
N ALA A 120 -1.72 -18.85 6.75
CA ALA A 120 -0.36 -19.37 6.71
C ALA A 120 -0.18 -20.55 7.67
N GLU A 121 -0.79 -20.53 8.86
CA GLU A 121 -0.84 -21.69 9.77
C GLU A 121 -1.46 -22.91 9.07
N LYS A 122 -2.58 -22.70 8.37
CA LYS A 122 -3.25 -23.76 7.62
C LYS A 122 -2.40 -24.26 6.44
N ALA A 123 -1.83 -23.35 5.65
CA ALA A 123 -0.95 -23.70 4.52
C ALA A 123 0.23 -24.55 4.99
N ARG A 124 0.88 -24.14 6.08
CA ARG A 124 1.97 -24.86 6.73
C ARG A 124 1.55 -26.25 7.19
N ALA A 125 0.41 -26.37 7.87
CA ALA A 125 -0.11 -27.66 8.32
C ALA A 125 -0.43 -28.62 7.16
N CYS A 126 -0.82 -28.08 6.02
CA CYS A 126 -1.05 -28.82 4.78
C CYS A 126 0.21 -29.06 3.94
N GLY A 127 1.37 -28.52 4.35
CA GLY A 127 2.64 -28.69 3.63
C GLY A 127 2.75 -27.88 2.34
N VAL A 128 1.96 -26.82 2.19
CA VAL A 128 1.90 -25.96 0.99
C VAL A 128 2.33 -24.53 1.33
N GLN A 129 2.39 -23.66 0.32
CA GLN A 129 2.86 -22.28 0.45
C GLN A 129 1.85 -21.28 -0.10
N ILE A 130 1.93 -20.06 0.43
CA ILE A 130 1.25 -18.87 -0.06
C ILE A 130 2.30 -17.97 -0.71
N LYS A 131 2.01 -17.44 -1.89
CA LYS A 131 2.80 -16.38 -2.53
C LYS A 131 1.91 -15.20 -2.89
N CYS A 132 2.39 -13.99 -2.63
CA CYS A 132 1.56 -12.80 -2.71
C CYS A 132 2.30 -11.53 -3.12
N GLU A 133 3.32 -11.62 -3.97
CA GLU A 133 4.03 -10.45 -4.51
C GLU A 133 3.06 -9.44 -5.11
N ALA A 134 2.09 -9.92 -5.88
CA ALA A 134 1.08 -9.09 -6.53
C ALA A 134 0.13 -8.34 -5.57
N SER A 135 0.13 -8.68 -4.27
CA SER A 135 -0.69 -7.99 -3.26
C SER A 135 -0.13 -6.62 -2.89
N CYS A 136 1.18 -6.41 -3.04
CA CYS A 136 1.88 -5.20 -2.65
C CYS A 136 2.72 -4.66 -3.80
N GLY A 137 2.63 -3.37 -4.11
CA GLY A 137 3.50 -2.77 -5.14
C GLY A 137 3.16 -3.13 -6.60
N GLY A 138 2.15 -3.97 -6.86
CA GLY A 138 1.68 -4.27 -8.22
C GLY A 138 2.71 -5.09 -9.00
N GLY A 139 3.51 -4.43 -9.85
CA GLY A 139 4.65 -5.05 -10.54
C GLY A 139 6.02 -4.75 -9.91
N ILE A 140 6.04 -4.01 -8.79
CA ILE A 140 7.26 -3.72 -8.04
C ILE A 140 7.62 -4.95 -7.19
N PRO A 141 8.79 -5.59 -7.36
CA PRO A 141 9.20 -6.71 -6.54
C PRO A 141 9.62 -6.19 -5.16
N ILE A 142 8.75 -6.34 -4.16
CA ILE A 142 8.99 -5.83 -2.81
C ILE A 142 8.76 -6.90 -1.75
N VAL A 143 7.77 -7.78 -1.92
CA VAL A 143 7.50 -8.89 -1.00
C VAL A 143 8.69 -9.85 -1.04
N SER A 144 9.04 -10.37 -2.22
CA SER A 144 10.19 -11.26 -2.41
C SER A 144 11.51 -10.62 -2.01
N THR A 145 11.70 -9.33 -2.29
CA THR A 145 12.90 -8.61 -1.88
C THR A 145 13.02 -8.52 -0.36
N LEU A 146 11.93 -8.27 0.37
CA LEU A 146 11.95 -8.30 1.84
C LEU A 146 12.15 -9.74 2.39
N GLU A 147 11.55 -10.75 1.74
CA GLU A 147 11.64 -12.16 2.15
C GLU A 147 12.98 -12.83 1.82
N HIS A 148 13.74 -12.31 0.84
CA HIS A 148 14.93 -12.98 0.31
C HIS A 148 16.15 -12.07 0.17
N ASP A 149 16.03 -10.94 -0.55
CA ASP A 149 17.20 -10.13 -0.90
C ASP A 149 17.69 -9.26 0.28
N LEU A 150 16.76 -8.85 1.15
CA LEU A 150 17.05 -7.97 2.30
C LEU A 150 17.12 -8.69 3.64
N VAL A 151 17.04 -10.04 3.67
CA VAL A 151 17.09 -10.84 4.92
C VAL A 151 18.38 -10.67 5.73
N GLY A 152 19.45 -10.18 5.10
CA GLY A 152 20.70 -9.83 5.77
C GLY A 152 20.63 -8.54 6.61
N ASN A 153 19.49 -7.85 6.63
CA ASN A 153 19.28 -6.58 7.31
C ASN A 153 18.24 -6.71 8.41
N LYS A 154 18.42 -5.96 9.49
CA LYS A 154 17.30 -5.51 10.31
C LYS A 154 16.63 -4.33 9.61
N ILE A 155 15.39 -4.50 9.16
CA ILE A 155 14.64 -3.41 8.56
C ILE A 155 14.22 -2.42 9.65
N LEU A 156 14.55 -1.15 9.44
CA LEU A 156 14.30 -0.04 10.37
C LEU A 156 13.05 0.73 9.97
N THR A 157 12.92 1.03 8.67
CA THR A 157 11.80 1.81 8.14
C THR A 157 11.33 1.25 6.80
N ILE A 158 10.01 1.19 6.62
CA ILE A 158 9.36 1.01 5.32
C ILE A 158 8.43 2.21 5.14
N ALA A 159 8.62 2.98 4.09
CA ALA A 159 7.74 4.10 3.74
C ALA A 159 7.39 4.03 2.25
N GLY A 160 6.15 4.30 1.86
CA GLY A 160 5.78 4.13 0.47
C GLY A 160 4.53 4.86 0.02
N ILE A 161 4.51 5.14 -1.27
CA ILE A 161 3.31 5.53 -2.02
C ILE A 161 2.74 4.22 -2.57
N LEU A 162 1.73 3.70 -1.88
CA LEU A 162 1.21 2.35 -2.10
C LEU A 162 -0.12 2.32 -2.87
N ASN A 163 -0.68 3.48 -3.20
CA ASN A 163 -1.96 3.61 -3.89
C ASN A 163 -1.86 4.59 -5.07
N GLY A 164 -2.05 4.07 -6.28
CA GLY A 164 -1.89 4.84 -7.51
C GLY A 164 -2.99 5.89 -7.71
N THR A 165 -4.23 5.59 -7.32
CA THR A 165 -5.38 6.50 -7.44
C THR A 165 -5.17 7.79 -6.65
N THR A 166 -4.81 7.66 -5.36
CA THR A 166 -4.55 8.81 -4.48
C THR A 166 -3.31 9.58 -4.92
N ASN A 167 -2.24 8.91 -5.35
CA ASN A 167 -1.06 9.61 -5.86
C ASN A 167 -1.36 10.36 -7.17
N TYR A 168 -2.18 9.79 -8.04
CA TYR A 168 -2.62 10.46 -9.27
C TYR A 168 -3.42 11.72 -8.95
N ILE A 169 -4.38 11.64 -8.02
CA ILE A 169 -5.19 12.78 -7.58
C ILE A 169 -4.28 13.88 -7.01
N LEU A 170 -3.45 13.56 -6.01
CA LEU A 170 -2.56 14.55 -5.38
C LEU A 170 -1.55 15.16 -6.37
N SER A 171 -1.01 14.34 -7.28
CA SER A 171 -0.09 14.82 -8.33
C SER A 171 -0.76 15.80 -9.29
N ARG A 172 -2.04 15.58 -9.61
CA ARG A 172 -2.80 16.48 -10.49
C ARG A 172 -3.24 17.74 -9.79
N MET A 173 -3.70 17.65 -8.55
CA MET A 173 -3.98 18.83 -7.75
C MET A 173 -2.74 19.71 -7.60
N ASP A 174 -1.56 19.11 -7.41
CA ASP A 174 -0.28 19.83 -7.42
C ASP A 174 0.04 20.45 -8.79
N ALA A 175 0.04 19.68 -9.87
CA ALA A 175 0.40 20.20 -11.18
C ALA A 175 -0.56 21.28 -11.71
N GLU A 176 -1.85 21.16 -11.44
CA GLU A 176 -2.91 21.98 -12.04
C GLU A 176 -3.46 23.06 -11.10
N GLY A 177 -3.19 22.96 -9.79
CA GLY A 177 -3.80 23.83 -8.77
C GLY A 177 -5.32 23.62 -8.63
N ALA A 178 -5.81 22.45 -9.03
CA ALA A 178 -7.24 22.11 -9.07
C ALA A 178 -7.75 21.58 -7.73
N ASP A 179 -9.06 21.76 -7.50
CA ASP A 179 -9.74 21.25 -6.30
C ASP A 179 -9.93 19.72 -6.34
N TYR A 180 -9.93 19.11 -5.15
CA TYR A 180 -10.04 17.65 -4.99
C TYR A 180 -11.24 17.05 -5.71
N ALA A 181 -12.41 17.69 -5.60
CA ALA A 181 -13.65 17.19 -6.18
C ALA A 181 -13.60 17.11 -7.70
N ASP A 182 -13.00 18.12 -8.35
CA ASP A 182 -12.88 18.18 -9.81
C ASP A 182 -11.88 17.13 -10.32
N VAL A 183 -10.75 16.98 -9.63
CA VAL A 183 -9.73 15.98 -10.00
C VAL A 183 -10.26 14.57 -9.80
N LEU A 184 -11.00 14.30 -8.71
CA LEU A 184 -11.63 13.00 -8.47
C LEU A 184 -12.66 12.67 -9.56
N ALA A 185 -13.54 13.62 -9.90
CA ALA A 185 -14.55 13.41 -10.95
C ALA A 185 -13.91 13.08 -12.31
N ASP A 186 -12.83 13.78 -12.68
CA ASP A 186 -12.10 13.48 -13.92
C ASP A 186 -11.32 12.16 -13.83
N ALA A 187 -10.76 11.80 -12.66
CA ALA A 187 -10.13 10.50 -12.45
C ALA A 187 -11.14 9.34 -12.64
N GLN A 188 -12.38 9.49 -12.15
CA GLN A 188 -13.46 8.53 -12.36
C GLN A 188 -13.85 8.44 -13.84
N ALA A 189 -14.01 9.58 -14.52
CA ALA A 189 -14.34 9.62 -15.94
C ALA A 189 -13.29 8.93 -16.83
N LYS A 190 -12.01 8.98 -16.43
CA LYS A 190 -10.88 8.34 -17.11
C LYS A 190 -10.61 6.90 -16.66
N GLY A 191 -11.37 6.39 -15.69
CA GLY A 191 -11.20 5.03 -15.16
C GLY A 191 -9.97 4.84 -14.27
N TYR A 192 -9.38 5.92 -13.75
CA TYR A 192 -8.33 5.85 -12.72
C TYR A 192 -8.89 5.62 -11.32
N ALA A 193 -10.15 5.98 -11.08
CA ALA A 193 -10.85 5.76 -9.82
C ALA A 193 -12.21 5.08 -10.09
N GLU A 194 -12.64 4.20 -9.19
CA GLU A 194 -13.94 3.55 -9.29
C GLU A 194 -15.08 4.49 -8.88
N ALA A 195 -16.33 4.08 -9.16
CA ALA A 195 -17.51 4.86 -8.80
C ALA A 195 -17.62 5.09 -7.28
N ASP A 196 -17.28 4.07 -6.49
CA ASP A 196 -17.00 4.19 -5.06
C ASP A 196 -15.48 4.08 -4.84
N PRO A 197 -14.77 5.22 -4.69
CA PRO A 197 -13.32 5.23 -4.56
C PRO A 197 -12.87 5.04 -3.11
N SER A 198 -13.76 4.69 -2.17
CA SER A 198 -13.47 4.74 -0.72
C SER A 198 -12.28 3.87 -0.31
N ALA A 199 -12.11 2.69 -0.93
CA ALA A 199 -10.94 1.83 -0.69
C ALA A 199 -9.60 2.56 -0.95
N ASP A 200 -9.57 3.47 -1.93
CA ASP A 200 -8.41 4.26 -2.28
C ASP A 200 -8.32 5.53 -1.44
N VAL A 201 -9.31 6.43 -1.57
CA VAL A 201 -9.21 7.81 -1.07
C VAL A 201 -9.31 7.92 0.44
N ASP A 202 -9.85 6.90 1.11
CA ASP A 202 -9.86 6.82 2.57
C ASP A 202 -8.63 6.10 3.12
N GLY A 203 -7.83 5.44 2.27
CA GLY A 203 -6.53 4.85 2.62
C GLY A 203 -6.53 3.34 2.92
N PHE A 204 -7.64 2.62 2.75
CA PHE A 204 -7.77 1.21 3.15
C PHE A 204 -6.85 0.28 2.35
N ASP A 205 -6.70 0.54 1.05
CA ASP A 205 -5.78 -0.20 0.18
C ASP A 205 -4.32 0.01 0.61
N ALA A 206 -3.92 1.26 0.88
CA ALA A 206 -2.60 1.55 1.39
C ALA A 206 -2.34 0.96 2.78
N ALA A 207 -3.36 0.92 3.66
CA ALA A 207 -3.25 0.33 4.99
C ALA A 207 -2.99 -1.18 4.93
N SER A 208 -3.75 -1.89 4.10
CA SER A 208 -3.57 -3.34 3.91
C SER A 208 -2.17 -3.68 3.36
N LYS A 209 -1.68 -2.91 2.38
CA LYS A 209 -0.33 -3.07 1.84
C LYS A 209 0.74 -2.75 2.88
N THR A 210 0.55 -1.70 3.68
CA THR A 210 1.48 -1.33 4.75
C THR A 210 1.56 -2.42 5.81
N ALA A 211 0.43 -3.02 6.20
CA ALA A 211 0.39 -4.12 7.15
C ALA A 211 1.16 -5.37 6.67
N ILE A 212 0.98 -5.74 5.39
CA ILE A 212 1.70 -6.86 4.77
C ILE A 212 3.22 -6.58 4.76
N LEU A 213 3.63 -5.42 4.25
CA LEU A 213 5.05 -5.05 4.16
C LEU A 213 5.71 -4.94 5.53
N ALA A 214 5.03 -4.32 6.51
CA ALA A 214 5.52 -4.22 7.88
C ALA A 214 5.63 -5.60 8.54
N SER A 215 4.68 -6.50 8.27
CA SER A 215 4.72 -7.85 8.79
C SER A 215 5.97 -8.60 8.35
N ILE A 216 6.26 -8.55 7.05
CA ILE A 216 7.40 -9.21 6.44
C ILE A 216 8.70 -8.54 6.90
N GLY A 217 8.80 -7.22 6.78
CA GLY A 217 10.04 -6.48 7.04
C GLY A 217 10.48 -6.51 8.50
N PHE A 218 9.54 -6.54 9.45
CA PHE A 218 9.87 -6.51 10.89
C PHE A 218 9.77 -7.86 11.58
N GLY A 219 9.32 -8.91 10.88
CA GLY A 219 9.16 -10.25 11.48
C GLY A 219 8.17 -10.28 12.65
N THR A 220 7.16 -9.42 12.62
CA THR A 220 6.07 -9.34 13.62
C THR A 220 4.74 -9.26 12.91
N ARG A 221 3.68 -9.88 13.42
CA ARG A 221 2.36 -9.77 12.80
C ARG A 221 1.82 -8.36 12.93
N VAL A 222 1.50 -7.74 11.80
CA VAL A 222 0.75 -6.48 11.67
C VAL A 222 -0.49 -6.77 10.84
N THR A 223 -1.66 -6.50 11.38
CA THR A 223 -2.93 -6.58 10.65
C THR A 223 -3.34 -5.21 10.12
N THR A 224 -4.25 -5.17 9.13
CA THR A 224 -4.82 -3.90 8.65
C THR A 224 -5.43 -3.08 9.78
N ASP A 225 -5.99 -3.73 10.81
CA ASP A 225 -6.65 -3.06 11.94
C ASP A 225 -5.63 -2.45 12.93
N ASP A 226 -4.37 -2.88 12.88
CA ASP A 226 -3.26 -2.28 13.65
C ASP A 226 -2.73 -0.99 13.00
N VAL A 227 -3.12 -0.69 11.76
CA VAL A 227 -2.63 0.46 10.99
C VAL A 227 -3.54 1.66 11.20
N TYR A 228 -2.99 2.77 11.75
CA TYR A 228 -3.72 4.03 11.75
C TYR A 228 -3.98 4.49 10.31
N GLN A 229 -5.19 4.97 10.01
CA GLN A 229 -5.56 5.33 8.65
C GLN A 229 -6.28 6.69 8.58
N GLN A 230 -5.81 7.54 7.67
CA GLN A 230 -6.44 8.79 7.28
C GLN A 230 -6.35 8.97 5.76
N GLY A 231 -7.46 9.31 5.13
CA GLY A 231 -7.57 9.53 3.69
C GLY A 231 -7.15 10.93 3.23
N ILE A 232 -7.32 11.18 1.92
CA ILE A 232 -6.94 12.45 1.26
C ILE A 232 -8.10 13.43 1.06
N ARG A 233 -9.32 13.09 1.51
CA ARG A 233 -10.53 13.88 1.22
C ARG A 233 -10.49 15.32 1.74
N THR A 234 -9.75 15.58 2.81
CA THR A 234 -9.64 16.90 3.45
C THR A 234 -8.57 17.78 2.83
N ILE A 235 -7.79 17.28 1.87
CA ILE A 235 -6.71 18.05 1.22
C ILE A 235 -7.32 19.06 0.25
N GLY A 236 -7.10 20.36 0.50
CA GLY A 236 -7.49 21.43 -0.41
C GLY A 236 -6.37 21.86 -1.36
N ALA A 237 -6.73 22.55 -2.45
CA ALA A 237 -5.75 23.16 -3.35
C ALA A 237 -4.83 24.16 -2.65
N GLU A 238 -5.36 24.89 -1.66
CA GLU A 238 -4.59 25.82 -0.84
C GLU A 238 -3.54 25.09 0.02
N ASP A 239 -3.85 23.91 0.58
CA ASP A 239 -2.88 23.13 1.34
C ASP A 239 -1.68 22.72 0.48
N ILE A 240 -1.95 22.34 -0.77
CA ILE A 240 -0.93 21.97 -1.74
C ILE A 240 -0.09 23.19 -2.16
N ALA A 241 -0.73 24.33 -2.44
CA ALA A 241 -0.03 25.55 -2.80
C ALA A 241 0.91 26.02 -1.67
N GLN A 242 0.43 25.99 -0.44
CA GLN A 242 1.19 26.39 0.74
C GLN A 242 2.31 25.40 1.08
N ALA A 243 2.04 24.08 0.99
CA ALA A 243 3.09 23.08 1.14
C ALA A 243 4.23 23.32 0.14
N ARG A 244 3.92 23.64 -1.13
CA ARG A 244 4.92 23.94 -2.15
C ARG A 244 5.75 25.18 -1.83
N GLU A 245 5.12 26.27 -1.41
CA GLU A 245 5.83 27.51 -1.02
C GLU A 245 6.78 27.26 0.15
N LEU A 246 6.39 26.37 1.07
CA LEU A 246 7.18 25.96 2.23
C LEU A 246 8.24 24.89 1.92
N GLY A 247 8.38 24.45 0.66
CA GLY A 247 9.40 23.49 0.23
C GLY A 247 9.02 22.01 0.40
N TYR A 248 7.73 21.71 0.51
CA TYR A 248 7.18 20.36 0.68
C TYR A 248 6.26 19.96 -0.48
N THR A 249 5.96 18.67 -0.57
CA THR A 249 4.82 18.14 -1.34
C THR A 249 3.96 17.26 -0.44
N ILE A 250 2.67 17.11 -0.78
CA ILE A 250 1.73 16.27 -0.04
C ILE A 250 1.59 14.93 -0.76
N LYS A 251 1.86 13.83 -0.05
CA LYS A 251 1.66 12.45 -0.52
C LYS A 251 0.86 11.64 0.50
N LEU A 252 0.04 10.70 0.05
CA LEU A 252 -0.51 9.66 0.92
C LEU A 252 0.56 8.60 1.12
N LEU A 253 1.15 8.54 2.31
CA LEU A 253 2.22 7.59 2.63
C LEU A 253 1.70 6.50 3.56
N GLY A 254 2.05 5.26 3.27
CA GLY A 254 2.12 4.20 4.26
C GLY A 254 3.51 4.18 4.87
N ILE A 255 3.59 4.28 6.19
CA ILE A 255 4.83 4.39 6.96
C ILE A 255 4.78 3.34 8.06
N ALA A 256 5.84 2.55 8.15
CA ALA A 256 6.08 1.59 9.20
C ALA A 256 7.51 1.80 9.72
N ARG A 257 7.67 2.05 11.02
CA ARG A 257 8.99 2.23 11.65
C ARG A 257 9.16 1.27 12.81
N ASN A 258 10.28 0.57 12.85
CA ASN A 258 10.68 -0.29 13.95
C ASN A 258 11.57 0.51 14.92
N THR A 259 10.94 1.07 15.96
CA THR A 259 11.63 1.90 16.95
C THR A 259 11.94 1.11 18.22
N ASP A 260 12.82 1.62 19.07
CA ASP A 260 13.19 0.98 20.34
C ASP A 260 12.00 0.74 21.28
N THR A 261 10.94 1.54 21.15
CA THR A 261 9.73 1.45 22.00
C THR A 261 8.59 0.68 21.34
N GLY A 262 8.80 0.11 20.14
CA GLY A 262 7.77 -0.58 19.38
C GLY A 262 7.63 -0.08 17.95
N VAL A 263 6.72 -0.70 17.21
CA VAL A 263 6.43 -0.39 15.82
C VAL A 263 5.33 0.67 15.74
N ASP A 264 5.54 1.76 15.02
CA ASP A 264 4.44 2.61 14.55
C ASP A 264 4.13 2.28 13.09
N VAL A 265 2.85 2.00 12.80
CA VAL A 265 2.36 1.66 11.47
C VAL A 265 1.15 2.53 11.14
N ARG A 266 1.25 3.33 10.08
CA ARG A 266 0.28 4.39 9.79
C ARG A 266 0.20 4.71 8.30
N VAL A 267 -0.98 5.15 7.88
CA VAL A 267 -1.28 5.70 6.56
C VAL A 267 -1.97 7.04 6.73
N HIS A 268 -1.38 8.10 6.18
CA HIS A 268 -2.02 9.42 6.17
C HIS A 268 -1.39 10.36 5.13
N PRO A 269 -2.10 11.43 4.73
CA PRO A 269 -1.49 12.51 3.98
C PRO A 269 -0.32 13.10 4.77
N THR A 270 0.78 13.32 4.08
CA THR A 270 2.07 13.65 4.68
C THR A 270 2.78 14.67 3.83
N LEU A 271 3.22 15.75 4.45
CA LEU A 271 4.16 16.69 3.85
C LEU A 271 5.56 16.07 3.94
N ILE A 272 6.20 15.93 2.78
CA ILE A 272 7.60 15.47 2.68
C ILE A 272 8.44 16.52 1.94
N PRO A 273 9.74 16.67 2.29
CA PRO A 273 10.62 17.61 1.62
C PRO A 273 10.61 17.41 0.11
N ALA A 274 10.50 18.50 -0.65
CA ALA A 274 10.32 18.42 -2.10
C ALA A 274 11.51 17.82 -2.84
N ASP A 275 12.69 17.75 -2.22
CA ASP A 275 13.92 17.14 -2.73
C ASP A 275 14.03 15.63 -2.42
N HIS A 276 13.21 15.09 -1.52
CA HIS A 276 13.20 13.67 -1.21
C HIS A 276 12.75 12.82 -2.42
N MET A 277 13.27 11.59 -2.58
CA MET A 277 12.97 10.74 -3.74
C MET A 277 11.48 10.40 -3.88
N LEU A 278 10.79 10.10 -2.76
CA LEU A 278 9.34 9.87 -2.75
C LEU A 278 8.54 11.11 -3.22
N ALA A 279 9.06 12.33 -3.03
CA ALA A 279 8.40 13.54 -3.50
C ALA A 279 8.32 13.62 -5.02
N LYS A 280 9.21 12.91 -5.73
CA LYS A 280 9.29 12.91 -7.19
C LYS A 280 8.40 11.85 -7.86
N VAL A 281 7.75 10.99 -7.07
CA VAL A 281 6.88 9.91 -7.56
C VAL A 281 5.50 10.47 -7.88
N ASN A 282 5.18 10.61 -9.16
CA ASN A 282 3.97 11.28 -9.62
C ASN A 282 3.06 10.38 -10.47
N GLY A 283 1.82 10.83 -10.67
CA GLY A 283 0.81 10.10 -11.42
C GLY A 283 0.36 8.84 -10.69
N ALA A 284 0.01 7.79 -11.45
CA ALA A 284 -0.43 6.51 -10.89
C ALA A 284 0.73 5.56 -10.50
N MET A 285 1.94 6.12 -10.34
CA MET A 285 3.14 5.35 -9.99
C MET A 285 3.22 5.16 -8.48
N ASN A 286 3.78 4.02 -8.10
CA ASN A 286 4.04 3.67 -6.71
C ASN A 286 5.54 3.64 -6.44
N ALA A 287 5.89 3.72 -5.16
CA ALA A 287 7.24 3.45 -4.71
C ALA A 287 7.25 2.92 -3.29
N VAL A 288 8.21 2.05 -2.99
CA VAL A 288 8.50 1.57 -1.64
C VAL A 288 9.95 1.91 -1.31
N TYR A 289 10.12 2.69 -0.25
CA TYR A 289 11.37 3.08 0.35
C TYR A 289 11.63 2.16 1.54
N VAL A 290 12.77 1.48 1.55
CA VAL A 290 13.15 0.55 2.61
C VAL A 290 14.50 0.96 3.15
N VAL A 291 14.58 1.11 4.48
CA VAL A 291 15.81 1.39 5.19
C VAL A 291 16.17 0.19 6.04
N GLY A 292 17.32 -0.43 5.73
CA GLY A 292 17.92 -1.49 6.54
C GLY A 292 19.15 -0.99 7.28
N ASP A 293 19.45 -1.60 8.42
CA ASP A 293 20.62 -1.29 9.23
C ASP A 293 21.96 -1.44 8.50
N ALA A 294 22.10 -2.42 7.58
CA ALA A 294 23.34 -2.66 6.85
C ALA A 294 23.34 -2.11 5.41
N VAL A 295 22.23 -2.25 4.68
CA VAL A 295 22.10 -1.78 3.28
C VAL A 295 21.90 -0.27 3.20
N GLY A 296 21.47 0.36 4.29
CA GLY A 296 21.04 1.75 4.28
C GLY A 296 19.73 1.91 3.51
N GLU A 297 19.68 2.92 2.64
CA GLU A 297 18.47 3.31 1.92
C GLU A 297 18.34 2.61 0.57
N THR A 298 17.18 2.01 0.31
CA THR A 298 16.81 1.41 -0.97
C THR A 298 15.42 1.86 -1.40
N MET A 299 15.19 1.96 -2.71
CA MET A 299 13.90 2.38 -3.24
C MET A 299 13.52 1.55 -4.47
N PHE A 300 12.29 1.06 -4.46
CA PHE A 300 11.68 0.30 -5.53
C PHE A 300 10.55 1.12 -6.13
N TYR A 301 10.58 1.32 -7.45
CA TYR A 301 9.67 2.23 -8.15
C TYR A 301 9.07 1.55 -9.36
N GLY A 302 7.77 1.76 -9.59
CA GLY A 302 7.08 1.15 -10.72
C GLY A 302 5.58 1.36 -10.70
N ALA A 303 4.89 0.70 -11.63
CA ALA A 303 3.44 0.71 -11.67
C ALA A 303 2.88 -0.14 -10.52
N GLY A 304 2.10 0.49 -9.64
CA GLY A 304 1.49 -0.16 -8.47
C GLY A 304 0.20 -0.92 -8.72
N ALA A 305 -0.31 -0.85 -9.95
CA ALA A 305 -1.55 -1.47 -10.39
C ALA A 305 -1.53 -1.65 -11.92
N GLY A 306 -2.57 -2.31 -12.43
CA GLY A 306 -2.76 -2.54 -13.87
C GLY A 306 -2.57 -4.00 -14.28
N SER A 307 -3.13 -4.36 -15.43
CA SER A 307 -3.20 -5.75 -15.92
C SER A 307 -1.83 -6.44 -15.93
N PHE A 308 -0.91 -5.95 -16.77
CA PHE A 308 0.39 -6.58 -16.97
C PHE A 308 1.38 -6.42 -15.80
N PRO A 309 1.47 -5.25 -15.13
CA PRO A 309 2.33 -5.12 -13.95
C PRO A 309 1.97 -6.14 -12.85
N THR A 310 0.69 -6.22 -12.47
CA THR A 310 0.24 -7.18 -11.45
C THR A 310 0.35 -8.63 -11.94
N ALA A 311 0.04 -8.89 -13.22
CA ALA A 311 0.22 -10.23 -13.79
C ALA A 311 1.69 -10.68 -13.80
N SER A 312 2.64 -9.74 -13.99
CA SER A 312 4.08 -10.02 -13.93
C SER A 312 4.49 -10.54 -12.55
N ALA A 313 3.99 -9.92 -11.47
CA ALA A 313 4.25 -10.38 -10.11
C ALA A 313 3.63 -11.76 -9.84
N VAL A 314 2.38 -11.98 -10.25
CA VAL A 314 1.72 -13.30 -10.14
C VAL A 314 2.51 -14.39 -10.87
N VAL A 315 2.97 -14.13 -12.10
CA VAL A 315 3.77 -15.10 -12.86
C VAL A 315 5.13 -15.34 -12.21
N GLY A 316 5.76 -14.32 -11.63
CA GLY A 316 6.98 -14.46 -10.83
C GLY A 316 6.80 -15.43 -9.65
N ASP A 317 5.71 -15.28 -8.91
CA ASP A 317 5.35 -16.17 -7.79
C ASP A 317 5.09 -17.62 -8.26
N ILE A 318 4.41 -17.79 -9.39
CA ILE A 318 4.20 -19.11 -10.01
C ILE A 318 5.55 -19.75 -10.35
N LEU A 319 6.45 -19.00 -11.00
CA LEU A 319 7.77 -19.50 -11.39
C LEU A 319 8.64 -19.87 -10.18
N SER A 320 8.58 -19.06 -9.11
CA SER A 320 9.26 -19.33 -7.84
C SER A 320 8.87 -20.70 -7.25
N LEU A 321 7.56 -20.98 -7.18
CA LEU A 321 7.07 -22.29 -6.74
C LEU A 321 7.42 -23.42 -7.73
N SER A 322 7.38 -23.11 -9.03
CA SER A 322 7.57 -24.08 -10.11
C SER A 322 9.00 -24.62 -10.20
N GLU A 323 10.00 -23.92 -9.69
CA GLU A 323 11.40 -24.38 -9.74
C GLU A 323 11.58 -25.74 -9.03
N GLN A 324 10.99 -25.91 -7.85
CA GLN A 324 11.07 -27.17 -7.10
C GLN A 324 10.10 -28.21 -7.66
N ILE A 325 8.86 -27.80 -7.97
CA ILE A 325 7.80 -28.70 -8.48
C ILE A 325 8.20 -29.37 -9.79
N SER A 326 8.78 -28.62 -10.72
CA SER A 326 9.26 -29.14 -12.01
C SER A 326 10.29 -30.25 -11.81
N ARG A 327 11.17 -30.12 -10.81
CA ARG A 327 12.19 -31.13 -10.47
C ARG A 327 11.64 -32.35 -9.73
N GLY A 328 10.32 -32.43 -9.52
CA GLY A 328 9.69 -33.48 -8.73
C GLY A 328 10.00 -33.39 -7.24
N VAL A 329 10.43 -32.22 -6.77
CA VAL A 329 10.70 -31.93 -5.36
C VAL A 329 9.54 -31.11 -4.83
N ALA A 330 8.93 -31.56 -3.72
CA ALA A 330 7.91 -30.76 -3.05
C ALA A 330 8.53 -29.45 -2.53
N PRO A 331 7.91 -28.28 -2.79
CA PRO A 331 8.37 -27.06 -2.16
C PRO A 331 8.39 -27.16 -0.64
N LEU A 332 9.23 -26.34 0.00
CA LEU A 332 9.19 -26.25 1.45
C LEU A 332 7.79 -25.80 1.90
N PRO A 333 7.31 -26.24 3.07
CA PRO A 333 6.04 -25.74 3.59
C PRO A 333 6.13 -24.24 3.89
N GLU A 334 4.97 -23.60 4.01
CA GLU A 334 4.87 -22.22 4.48
C GLU A 334 5.67 -22.03 5.78
N ILE A 335 6.33 -20.88 5.90
CA ILE A 335 7.11 -20.57 7.11
C ILE A 335 6.17 -20.47 8.32
N GLU A 336 6.73 -20.62 9.51
CA GLU A 336 5.95 -20.37 10.73
C GLU A 336 5.45 -18.91 10.69
N PRO A 337 4.13 -18.67 10.79
CA PRO A 337 3.61 -17.31 10.78
C PRO A 337 4.20 -16.49 11.93
N TYR A 338 4.53 -15.24 11.67
CA TYR A 338 4.88 -14.32 12.74
C TYR A 338 3.68 -14.17 13.68
N GLY A 339 3.94 -14.23 14.99
CA GLY A 339 3.02 -13.72 16.01
C GLY A 339 3.21 -12.23 16.23
N HIS A 340 2.45 -11.63 17.16
CA HIS A 340 2.63 -10.24 17.60
C HIS A 340 3.86 -10.13 18.52
N ASN A 341 5.04 -10.09 17.90
CA ASN A 341 6.34 -10.15 18.57
C ASN A 341 6.81 -8.79 19.09
N LEU A 342 6.34 -7.69 18.48
CA LEU A 342 6.70 -6.32 18.84
C LEU A 342 5.48 -5.56 19.37
N ALA A 343 5.73 -4.61 20.28
CA ALA A 343 4.70 -3.70 20.76
C ALA A 343 4.31 -2.70 19.66
N PHE A 344 3.03 -2.34 19.60
CA PHE A 344 2.52 -1.33 18.68
C PHE A 344 2.38 0.00 19.39
N LYS A 345 2.92 1.05 18.77
CA LYS A 345 2.81 2.41 19.28
C LYS A 345 1.47 3.00 18.86
N PRO A 346 0.63 3.47 19.79
CA PRO A 346 -0.60 4.13 19.43
C PRO A 346 -0.30 5.45 18.72
N MET A 347 -1.20 5.85 17.82
CA MET A 347 -1.04 7.09 17.04
C MET A 347 -0.84 8.33 17.93
N ASP A 348 -1.49 8.36 19.09
CA ASP A 348 -1.40 9.43 20.10
C ASP A 348 0.02 9.68 20.64
N GLU A 349 0.91 8.68 20.53
CA GLU A 349 2.31 8.75 20.95
C GLU A 349 3.27 9.10 19.81
N LEU A 350 2.77 9.28 18.58
CA LEU A 350 3.58 9.75 17.46
C LEU A 350 4.14 11.14 17.79
N GLN A 351 5.45 11.29 17.59
CA GLN A 351 6.13 12.58 17.69
C GLN A 351 6.63 13.00 16.32
N THR A 352 6.00 14.02 15.75
CA THR A 352 6.38 14.57 14.45
C THR A 352 6.08 16.06 14.36
N LYS A 353 6.39 16.69 13.23
CA LYS A 353 6.05 18.10 12.95
C LYS A 353 4.68 18.16 12.30
N TYR A 354 4.00 19.31 12.42
CA TYR A 354 2.65 19.48 11.90
C TYR A 354 2.53 20.79 11.11
N TYR A 355 1.77 20.71 10.03
CA TYR A 355 1.18 21.82 9.31
C TYR A 355 -0.26 21.97 9.81
N VAL A 356 -0.62 23.15 10.30
CA VAL A 356 -1.98 23.47 10.75
C VAL A 356 -2.45 24.70 10.00
N ARG A 357 -3.54 24.58 9.24
CA ARG A 357 -4.19 25.71 8.58
C ARG A 357 -5.48 26.07 9.29
N LEU A 358 -5.57 27.32 9.73
CA LEU A 358 -6.73 27.89 10.40
C LEU A 358 -7.33 28.99 9.54
N LYS A 359 -8.65 29.12 9.55
CA LYS A 359 -9.32 30.37 9.17
C LYS A 359 -9.60 31.16 10.43
N VAL A 360 -8.98 32.32 10.54
CA VAL A 360 -8.97 33.14 11.76
C VAL A 360 -9.58 34.49 11.45
N ALA A 361 -10.38 35.03 12.37
CA ALA A 361 -10.95 36.36 12.24
C ALA A 361 -9.84 37.41 12.04
N ASP A 362 -10.01 38.27 11.04
CA ASP A 362 -9.08 39.36 10.72
C ASP A 362 -9.26 40.52 11.71
N ARG A 363 -8.84 40.28 12.96
CA ARG A 363 -8.86 41.24 14.06
C ARG A 363 -7.60 41.18 14.90
N VAL A 364 -7.27 42.33 15.49
CA VAL A 364 -6.16 42.44 16.43
C VAL A 364 -6.32 41.43 17.58
N GLY A 365 -5.24 40.70 17.87
CA GLY A 365 -5.16 39.75 18.99
C GLY A 365 -5.60 38.32 18.66
N ALA A 366 -6.25 38.07 17.51
CA ALA A 366 -6.69 36.72 17.12
C ALA A 366 -5.51 35.74 17.02
N LEU A 367 -4.40 36.15 16.40
CA LEU A 367 -3.21 35.32 16.30
C LEU A 367 -2.61 35.00 17.69
N SER A 368 -2.58 35.96 18.61
CA SER A 368 -2.06 35.73 19.95
C SER A 368 -2.87 34.68 20.71
N GLU A 369 -4.18 34.64 20.51
CA GLU A 369 -5.07 33.65 21.11
C GLU A 369 -4.74 32.24 20.61
N THR A 370 -4.57 32.08 19.29
CA THR A 370 -4.18 30.79 18.69
C THR A 370 -2.81 30.30 19.17
N VAL A 371 -1.80 31.18 19.22
CA VAL A 371 -0.45 30.86 19.71
C VAL A 371 -0.47 30.44 21.19
N ASN A 372 -1.29 31.11 22.01
CA ASN A 372 -1.45 30.75 23.41
C ASN A 372 -2.02 29.33 23.59
N ILE A 373 -2.95 28.90 22.72
CA ILE A 373 -3.50 27.54 22.77
C ILE A 373 -2.42 26.52 22.42
N PHE A 374 -1.64 26.73 21.35
CA PHE A 374 -0.51 25.85 21.04
C PHE A 374 0.47 25.74 22.23
N ALA A 375 0.84 26.87 22.84
CA ALA A 375 1.75 26.90 23.99
C ALA A 375 1.17 26.16 25.21
N LYS A 376 -0.14 26.28 25.47
CA LYS A 376 -0.85 25.58 26.55
C LYS A 376 -0.77 24.06 26.40
N HIS A 377 -0.76 23.56 25.16
CA HIS A 377 -0.61 22.14 24.84
C HIS A 377 0.85 21.72 24.60
N ASN A 378 1.83 22.53 25.02
CA ASN A 378 3.27 22.25 24.86
C ASN A 378 3.74 22.15 23.39
N ILE A 379 3.05 22.80 22.46
CA ILE A 379 3.40 22.79 21.04
C ILE A 379 4.21 24.05 20.72
N SER A 380 5.46 23.84 20.32
CA SER A 380 6.32 24.93 19.85
C SER A 380 6.11 25.17 18.35
N ILE A 381 6.01 26.45 17.97
CA ILE A 381 5.76 26.88 16.58
C ILE A 381 7.09 27.25 15.94
N SER A 382 7.36 26.68 14.76
CA SER A 382 8.56 26.97 13.98
C SER A 382 8.33 28.06 12.94
N LEU A 383 7.12 28.16 12.38
CA LEU A 383 6.77 29.17 11.38
C LEU A 383 5.28 29.54 11.47
N ILE A 384 4.99 30.81 11.22
CA ILE A 384 3.62 31.33 11.06
C ILE A 384 3.58 32.07 9.72
N ASN A 385 2.64 31.71 8.84
CA ASN A 385 2.37 32.42 7.59
C ASN A 385 0.91 32.85 7.54
N GLN A 386 0.65 34.14 7.36
CA GLN A 386 -0.71 34.67 7.20
C GLN A 386 -0.90 35.04 5.72
N VAL A 387 -1.92 34.47 5.10
CA VAL A 387 -2.22 34.64 3.68
C VAL A 387 -3.57 35.32 3.55
N GLU A 388 -3.65 36.31 2.65
CA GLU A 388 -4.93 36.93 2.29
C GLU A 388 -5.77 35.93 1.50
N ASP A 389 -7.03 35.72 1.90
CA ASP A 389 -7.95 34.89 1.14
C ASP A 389 -8.16 35.54 -0.24
N GLY A 390 -7.70 34.87 -1.31
CA GLY A 390 -7.68 35.36 -2.69
C GLY A 390 -9.06 35.63 -3.32
N LYS A 391 -10.15 35.62 -2.55
CA LYS A 391 -11.46 36.11 -2.99
C LYS A 391 -11.55 37.59 -2.67
N SER A 392 -11.34 38.42 -3.69
CA SER A 392 -11.56 39.86 -3.66
C SER A 392 -12.96 40.20 -3.12
N GLY A 393 -13.02 40.56 -1.84
CA GLY A 393 -14.24 40.95 -1.15
C GLY A 393 -14.04 40.79 0.35
N VAL A 394 -14.37 41.83 1.11
CA VAL A 394 -14.28 41.93 2.58
C VAL A 394 -14.70 40.61 3.24
N SER A 395 -13.70 39.79 3.54
CA SER A 395 -13.79 38.60 4.38
C SER A 395 -13.23 39.03 5.72
N ASP A 396 -14.04 38.99 6.79
CA ASP A 396 -13.57 39.23 8.15
C ASP A 396 -12.69 38.06 8.67
N ALA A 397 -12.17 37.20 7.77
CA ALA A 397 -11.32 36.06 8.08
C ALA A 397 -10.14 35.97 7.10
N CYS A 398 -9.00 35.52 7.63
CA CYS A 398 -7.77 35.26 6.91
C CYS A 398 -7.29 33.83 7.18
N SER A 399 -6.54 33.27 6.23
CA SER A 399 -5.94 31.94 6.39
C SER A 399 -4.57 32.08 7.06
N VAL A 400 -4.40 31.40 8.19
CA VAL A 400 -3.15 31.39 8.96
C VAL A 400 -2.63 29.98 9.04
N ILE A 401 -1.38 29.81 8.65
CA ILE A 401 -0.67 28.54 8.60
C ILE A 401 0.38 28.52 9.70
N PHE A 402 0.39 27.43 10.45
CA PHE A 402 1.38 27.16 11.48
C PHE A 402 2.17 25.93 11.09
N LEU A 403 3.49 26.03 11.16
CA LEU A 403 4.36 24.87 11.25
C LEU A 403 4.82 24.70 12.69
N THR A 404 4.79 23.48 13.19
CA THR A 404 5.28 23.17 14.53
C THR A 404 6.73 22.66 14.49
N HIS A 405 7.41 22.70 15.63
CA HIS A 405 8.49 21.75 15.92
C HIS A 405 7.90 20.35 16.20
N ARG A 406 8.72 19.37 16.55
CA ARG A 406 8.21 18.05 16.94
C ARG A 406 7.27 18.19 18.14
N ALA A 407 6.07 17.63 18.01
CA ALA A 407 5.01 17.61 19.02
C ALA A 407 4.35 16.24 19.07
N LEU A 408 3.73 15.91 20.20
CA LEU A 408 2.95 14.69 20.34
C LEU A 408 1.61 14.83 19.64
N GLU A 409 1.20 13.80 18.90
CA GLU A 409 -0.08 13.75 18.19
C GLU A 409 -1.26 14.10 19.09
N LYS A 410 -1.35 13.48 20.27
CA LYS A 410 -2.45 13.75 21.21
C LYS A 410 -2.56 15.22 21.62
N ASP A 411 -1.43 15.90 21.76
CA ASP A 411 -1.37 17.29 22.17
C ASP A 411 -1.82 18.19 21.02
N VAL A 412 -1.44 17.85 19.78
CA VAL A 412 -1.90 18.55 18.57
C VAL A 412 -3.39 18.36 18.33
N GLN A 413 -3.92 17.15 18.52
CA GLN A 413 -5.36 16.90 18.41
C GLN A 413 -6.15 17.64 19.50
N ALA A 414 -5.64 17.67 20.74
CA ALA A 414 -6.24 18.46 21.82
C ALA A 414 -6.22 19.97 21.53
N ALA A 415 -5.11 20.48 20.98
CA ALA A 415 -5.00 21.87 20.55
C ALA A 415 -5.96 22.19 19.40
N ALA A 416 -6.08 21.32 18.39
CA ALA A 416 -7.01 21.49 17.28
C ALA A 416 -8.47 21.51 17.77
N ALA A 417 -8.84 20.65 18.71
CA ALA A 417 -10.17 20.64 19.30
C ALA A 417 -10.47 21.93 20.10
N GLU A 418 -9.50 22.44 20.86
CA GLU A 418 -9.64 23.72 21.58
C GLU A 418 -9.72 24.90 20.60
N LEU A 419 -8.88 24.92 19.56
CA LEU A 419 -8.89 25.93 18.50
C LEU A 419 -10.25 25.96 17.78
N ALA A 420 -10.88 24.81 17.52
CA ALA A 420 -12.20 24.76 16.90
C ALA A 420 -13.33 25.33 17.79
N SER A 421 -13.07 25.57 19.08
CA SER A 421 -14.06 26.06 20.04
C SER A 421 -13.96 27.54 20.38
N VAL A 422 -12.90 28.24 19.93
CA VAL A 422 -12.68 29.66 20.26
C VAL A 422 -13.23 30.59 19.19
N ASP A 423 -13.82 31.72 19.62
CA ASP A 423 -14.51 32.66 18.74
C ASP A 423 -13.62 33.28 17.65
N CYS A 424 -12.30 33.33 17.86
CA CYS A 424 -11.37 33.87 16.87
C CYS A 424 -11.09 32.93 15.69
N VAL A 425 -11.38 31.64 15.82
CA VAL A 425 -11.13 30.63 14.78
C VAL A 425 -12.47 30.26 14.15
N ALA A 426 -12.66 30.62 12.89
CA ALA A 426 -13.84 30.25 12.15
C ALA A 426 -13.82 28.75 11.75
N GLU A 427 -12.62 28.24 11.46
CA GLU A 427 -12.43 26.86 10.99
C GLU A 427 -11.00 26.38 11.26
N VAL A 428 -10.84 25.16 11.76
CA VAL A 428 -9.58 24.41 11.65
C VAL A 428 -9.61 23.70 10.30
N ALA A 429 -9.09 24.36 9.26
CA ALA A 429 -9.23 23.92 7.87
C ALA A 429 -8.45 22.63 7.60
N ASN A 430 -7.24 22.48 8.15
CA ASN A 430 -6.49 21.23 8.03
C ASN A 430 -5.43 21.06 9.12
N VAL A 431 -5.13 19.80 9.44
CA VAL A 431 -4.01 19.38 10.30
C VAL A 431 -3.31 18.23 9.60
N LEU A 432 -2.11 18.48 9.09
CA LEU A 432 -1.32 17.53 8.31
C LEU A 432 0.02 17.28 8.97
N ARG A 433 0.51 16.05 8.88
CA ARG A 433 1.81 15.66 9.43
C ARG A 433 2.92 16.01 8.44
N ILE A 434 4.04 16.48 8.96
CA ILE A 434 5.27 16.73 8.21
C ILE A 434 6.27 15.68 8.65
N GLU A 435 6.67 14.79 7.76
CA GLU A 435 7.53 13.67 8.11
C GLU A 435 8.98 14.11 8.22
N ASP A 436 9.64 13.62 9.26
CA ASP A 436 11.07 13.78 9.46
C ASP A 436 11.81 12.62 8.78
N VAL A 437 12.03 12.75 7.47
CA VAL A 437 12.63 11.69 6.64
C VAL A 437 14.06 11.34 7.07
N GLU A 438 14.78 12.26 7.72
CA GLU A 438 16.11 11.97 8.28
C GLU A 438 16.03 10.91 9.38
N ALA A 439 14.95 10.93 10.18
CA ALA A 439 14.72 9.98 11.26
C ALA A 439 14.53 8.53 10.76
N TRP A 440 14.22 8.33 9.48
CA TRP A 440 14.09 6.98 8.90
C TRP A 440 15.42 6.22 8.86
N THR A 441 16.55 6.95 8.87
CA THR A 441 17.91 6.42 8.81
C THR A 441 18.61 6.34 10.17
N GLU A 442 17.93 6.73 11.25
CA GLU A 442 18.43 6.55 12.61
C GLU A 442 18.73 5.05 12.87
N GLY A 443 19.98 4.72 13.18
CA GLY A 443 20.42 3.34 13.44
C GLY A 443 21.09 2.64 12.25
N VAL A 444 21.11 3.26 11.06
CA VAL A 444 21.88 2.75 9.91
C VAL A 444 23.37 2.69 10.25
N MET A 445 24.01 1.56 9.97
CA MET A 445 25.43 1.27 10.20
C MET A 445 25.87 1.36 11.68
N ALA A 446 24.94 1.21 12.63
CA ALA A 446 25.25 1.14 14.06
C ALA A 446 25.78 -0.24 14.53
N ASN A 447 25.91 -1.20 13.60
CA ASN A 447 26.26 -2.61 13.83
C ASN A 447 27.74 -2.86 14.12
#